data_AF-A0A376F5P2-F1
#
_entry.id   AF-A0A376F5P2-F1
#
_cell.length_a   1.000
_cell.length_b   1.000
_cell.length_c   1.000
_cell.angle_alpha   90.00
_cell.angle_beta   90.00
_cell.angle_gamma   90.00
#
_symmetry.space_group_name_H-M   'P 1'
#
loop_
_entity.id
_entity.type
_entity.pdbx_description
1 polymer ?
#
loop_
_entity_poly.entity_id
_entity_poly.type
_entity_poly.pdbx_seq_one_letter_code
_entity_poly.pdbx_strand_id
1 'polypeptide(L)'
;MLLVGAALALCGTIMQALFENPLAEPGLLGVSNGAGVGLIAAVMLGGGELSGWSISLSAILGALLITAILIRFARRHLSTSRLLLAGVALGIICSALMTWGGLLLNIL
;
A
#
# COMPACT_ATOMS: atom_id res chain seq x y z
N MET A 1 -14.18 12.33 -5.49
CA MET A 1 -13.23 13.27 -4.86
C MET A 1 -13.58 13.52 -3.40
N LEU A 2 -14.77 14.05 -3.06
CA LEU A 2 -15.16 14.30 -1.66
C LEU A 2 -15.04 13.06 -0.74
N LEU A 3 -15.57 11.92 -1.17
CA LEU A 3 -15.48 10.65 -0.41
C LEU A 3 -14.03 10.20 -0.15
N VAL A 4 -13.18 10.27 -1.18
CA VAL A 4 -11.76 9.89 -1.07
C VAL A 4 -11.02 10.86 -0.15
N GLY A 5 -11.26 12.17 -0.28
CA GLY A 5 -10.65 13.19 0.57
C GLY A 5 -11.05 13.04 2.04
N ALA A 6 -12.33 12.80 2.33
CA ALA A 6 -12.81 12.54 3.68
C ALA A 6 -12.21 11.26 4.27
N ALA A 7 -12.11 10.18 3.47
CA ALA A 7 -11.50 8.93 3.90
C ALA A 7 -10.00 9.08 4.22
N LEU A 8 -9.26 9.81 3.37
CA LEU A 8 -7.84 10.10 3.60
C LEU A 8 -7.63 10.95 4.86
N ALA A 9 -8.44 11.99 5.07
CA ALA A 9 -8.38 12.82 6.27
C ALA A 9 -8.62 12.00 7.55
N LEU A 10 -9.65 11.14 7.55
CA LEU A 10 -9.94 10.23 8.68
C LEU A 10 -8.82 9.22 8.92
N CYS A 11 -8.29 8.60 7.86
CA CYS A 11 -7.16 7.67 8.01
C CYS A 11 -5.91 8.37 8.56
N GLY A 12 -5.61 9.60 8.11
CA GLY A 12 -4.50 10.40 8.60
C GLY A 12 -4.63 10.70 10.10
N THR A 13 -5.80 11.18 10.54
CA THR A 13 -6.02 11.48 11.97
C THR A 13 -5.96 10.25 12.85
N ILE A 14 -6.51 9.12 12.40
CA ILE A 14 -6.44 7.83 13.12
C ILE A 14 -4.99 7.35 13.23
N MET A 15 -4.20 7.43 12.16
CA MET A 15 -2.79 7.02 12.21
C MET A 15 -1.96 7.91 13.14
N GLN A 16 -2.14 9.23 13.06
CA GLN A 16 -1.42 10.15 13.94
C GLN A 16 -1.72 9.86 15.42
N ALA A 17 -2.99 9.58 15.75
CA ALA A 17 -3.39 9.19 17.10
C ALA A 17 -2.84 7.82 17.53
N LEU A 18 -2.85 6.83 16.64
CA LEU A 18 -2.38 5.47 16.94
C LEU A 18 -0.86 5.39 17.16
N PHE A 19 -0.09 6.14 16.36
CA PHE A 19 1.36 6.14 16.43
C PHE A 19 1.92 7.24 17.35
N GLU A 20 1.05 8.09 17.91
CA GLU A 20 1.42 9.29 18.68
C GLU A 20 2.50 10.12 17.94
N ASN A 21 2.38 10.18 16.62
CA ASN A 21 3.37 10.78 15.73
C ASN A 21 2.66 11.65 14.67
N PRO A 22 2.85 12.97 14.69
CA PRO A 22 2.18 13.89 13.76
C PRO A 22 2.62 13.69 12.30
N LEU A 23 3.74 12.99 12.05
CA LEU A 23 4.21 12.64 10.71
C LEU A 23 3.65 11.30 10.20
N ALA A 24 2.86 10.56 11.00
CA ALA A 24 2.29 9.30 10.57
C ALA A 24 1.16 9.54 9.55
N GLU A 25 1.30 9.00 8.35
CA GLU A 25 0.23 8.95 7.35
C GLU A 25 0.10 7.54 6.76
N PRO A 26 -1.10 7.14 6.31
CA PRO A 26 -1.33 5.82 5.71
C PRO A 26 -0.46 5.53 4.47
N GLY A 27 -0.09 6.55 3.70
CA GLY A 27 0.79 6.42 2.55
C GLY A 27 2.20 5.94 2.92
N LEU A 28 2.73 6.39 4.07
CA LEU A 28 4.07 6.03 4.54
C LEU A 28 4.22 4.57 4.91
N LEU A 29 3.12 3.88 5.26
CA LEU A 29 3.15 2.46 5.62
C LEU A 29 3.18 1.52 4.40
N GLY A 30 3.26 2.07 3.18
CA GLY A 30 3.35 1.28 1.95
C GLY A 30 2.04 0.68 1.47
N VAL A 31 0.90 0.98 2.11
CA VAL A 31 -0.42 0.46 1.70
C VAL A 31 -0.81 0.95 0.31
N SER A 32 -0.59 2.24 0.03
CA SER A 32 -0.82 2.84 -1.30
C SER A 32 0.09 2.22 -2.36
N ASN A 33 1.37 2.02 -2.04
CA ASN A 33 2.31 1.39 -2.95
C ASN A 33 1.95 -0.09 -3.18
N GLY A 34 1.48 -0.79 -2.15
CA GLY A 34 0.98 -2.16 -2.25
C GLY A 34 -0.21 -2.30 -3.20
N ALA A 35 -1.12 -1.32 -3.18
CA ALA A 35 -2.21 -1.25 -4.17
C ALA A 35 -1.68 -1.12 -5.60
N GLY A 36 -0.67 -0.26 -5.79
CA GLY A 36 0.02 -0.10 -7.08
C GLY A 36 0.71 -1.37 -7.55
N VAL A 37 1.40 -2.10 -6.66
CA VAL A 37 2.01 -3.41 -6.97
C VAL A 37 0.94 -4.42 -7.40
N GLY A 38 -0.19 -4.50 -6.68
CA GLY A 38 -1.31 -5.40 -7.03
C GLY A 38 -1.92 -5.07 -8.39
N LEU A 39 -2.04 -3.78 -8.72
CA LEU A 39 -2.47 -3.31 -10.03
C LEU A 39 -1.48 -3.75 -11.13
N ILE A 40 -0.19 -3.47 -10.97
CA ILE A 40 0.84 -3.82 -11.96
C ILE A 40 0.90 -5.34 -12.16
N ALA A 41 0.84 -6.12 -11.08
CA ALA A 41 0.81 -7.58 -11.15
C ALA A 41 -0.40 -8.09 -11.94
N ALA A 42 -1.59 -7.50 -11.73
CA ALA A 42 -2.76 -7.86 -12.51
C ALA A 42 -2.55 -7.53 -14.00
N VAL A 43 -2.10 -6.33 -14.35
CA VAL A 43 -1.87 -5.94 -15.75
C VAL A 43 -0.87 -6.88 -16.43
N MET A 44 0.23 -7.23 -15.76
CA MET A 44 1.23 -8.17 -16.30
C MET A 44 0.67 -9.58 -16.50
N LEU A 45 -0.12 -10.09 -15.56
CA LEU A 45 -0.69 -11.45 -15.63
C LEU A 45 -1.89 -11.55 -16.57
N GLY A 46 -2.64 -10.46 -16.73
CA GLY A 46 -3.87 -10.41 -17.52
C GLY A 46 -3.68 -10.04 -18.99
N GLY A 47 -2.45 -9.80 -19.45
CA GLY A 47 -2.14 -9.58 -20.87
C GLY A 47 -2.81 -8.34 -21.48
N GLY A 48 -3.20 -7.35 -20.68
CA GLY A 48 -3.82 -6.11 -21.14
C GLY A 48 -5.34 -6.13 -21.33
N GLU A 49 -6.01 -7.29 -21.27
CA GLU A 49 -7.47 -7.42 -21.47
C GLU A 49 -8.28 -7.49 -20.16
N LEU A 50 -7.81 -6.80 -19.12
CA LEU A 50 -8.51 -6.81 -17.83
C LEU A 50 -9.64 -5.78 -17.76
N SER A 51 -10.82 -6.23 -17.34
CA SER A 51 -11.91 -5.33 -16.94
C SER A 51 -11.47 -4.43 -15.78
N GLY A 52 -11.89 -3.16 -15.79
CA GLY A 52 -11.55 -2.17 -14.75
C GLY A 52 -11.94 -2.60 -13.33
N TRP A 53 -12.92 -3.50 -13.19
CA TRP A 53 -13.27 -4.12 -11.91
C TRP A 53 -12.17 -5.06 -11.39
N SER A 54 -11.55 -5.85 -12.27
CA SER A 54 -10.47 -6.78 -11.89
C SER A 54 -9.22 -6.01 -11.45
N ILE A 55 -8.92 -4.90 -12.13
CA ILE A 55 -7.82 -3.99 -11.76
C ILE A 55 -8.07 -3.35 -10.39
N SER A 56 -9.30 -2.91 -10.14
CA SER A 56 -9.66 -2.32 -8.84
C SER A 56 -9.58 -3.35 -7.72
N LEU A 57 -10.02 -4.59 -7.97
CA LEU A 57 -9.94 -5.68 -7.01
C LEU A 57 -8.49 -6.07 -6.70
N SER A 58 -7.61 -6.13 -7.70
CA SER A 58 -6.20 -6.44 -7.47
C SER A 58 -5.49 -5.34 -6.68
N ALA A 59 -5.82 -4.07 -6.92
CA ALA A 59 -5.33 -2.95 -6.11
C ALA A 59 -5.77 -3.06 -4.64
N ILE A 60 -7.04 -3.40 -4.40
CA ILE A 60 -7.56 -3.64 -3.03
C ILE A 60 -6.83 -4.82 -2.38
N LEU A 61 -6.64 -5.92 -3.10
CA LEU A 61 -5.92 -7.10 -2.59
C LEU A 61 -4.46 -6.79 -2.26
N GLY A 62 -3.78 -5.98 -3.09
CA GLY A 62 -2.43 -5.51 -2.83
C GLY A 62 -2.33 -4.67 -1.54
N ALA A 63 -3.24 -3.72 -1.35
CA ALA A 63 -3.33 -2.93 -0.12
C ALA A 63 -3.62 -3.79 1.13
N LEU A 64 -4.54 -4.75 1.01
CA LEU A 64 -4.90 -5.68 2.09
C LEU A 64 -3.73 -6.59 2.47
N LEU A 65 -2.94 -7.06 1.49
CA LEU A 65 -1.77 -7.88 1.75
C LEU A 65 -0.72 -7.13 2.57
N ILE A 66 -0.42 -5.88 2.20
CA ILE A 66 0.49 -5.01 2.96
C ILE A 66 -0.04 -4.77 4.38
N THR A 67 -1.32 -4.46 4.51
CA THR A 67 -1.97 -4.26 5.81
C THR A 67 -1.89 -5.52 6.68
N ALA A 68 -2.11 -6.72 6.11
CA ALA A 68 -2.02 -7.99 6.82
C ALA A 68 -0.59 -8.28 7.31
N ILE A 69 0.43 -7.94 6.51
CA ILE A 69 1.84 -8.03 6.91
C ILE A 69 2.12 -7.12 8.11
N LEU A 70 1.65 -5.87 8.07
CA LEU A 70 1.81 -4.93 9.18
C LEU A 70 1.09 -5.38 10.45
N ILE A 71 -0.15 -5.88 10.35
CA ILE A 71 -0.87 -6.44 11.50
C ILE A 71 -0.10 -7.63 12.08
N ARG A 72 0.51 -8.47 11.24
CA ARG A 72 1.34 -9.59 11.72
C ARG A 72 2.55 -9.11 12.50
N PHE A 73 3.20 -8.02 12.06
CA PHE A 73 4.30 -7.39 12.78
C PHE A 73 3.83 -6.72 14.08
N ALA A 74 2.70 -6.02 14.06
CA ALA A 74 2.11 -5.40 15.25
C ALA A 74 1.80 -6.44 16.34
N ARG A 75 1.28 -7.62 15.95
CA ARG A 75 1.00 -8.74 16.86
C ARG A 75 2.24 -9.36 17.51
N ARG A 76 3.45 -9.05 17.04
CA ARG A 76 4.72 -9.53 17.64
C ARG A 76 5.19 -8.63 18.81
N HIS A 77 4.33 -7.75 19.35
CA HIS A 77 4.66 -6.78 20.40
C HIS A 77 5.88 -5.90 20.05
N LEU A 78 6.00 -5.51 18.78
CA LEU A 78 7.00 -4.53 18.36
C LEU A 78 6.65 -3.16 18.96
N SER A 79 7.68 -2.39 19.33
CA SER A 79 7.47 -0.99 19.70
C SER A 79 6.94 -0.19 18.51
N THR A 80 6.15 0.84 18.77
CA THR A 80 5.53 1.74 17.78
C THR A 80 6.54 2.21 16.73
N SER A 81 7.76 2.57 17.15
CA SER A 81 8.85 3.00 16.25
C SER A 81 9.33 1.88 15.31
N ARG A 82 9.40 0.63 15.78
CA ARG A 82 9.80 -0.52 14.95
C ARG A 82 8.73 -0.89 13.93
N LEU A 83 7.46 -0.76 14.31
CA LEU A 83 6.34 -0.98 13.39
C LEU A 83 6.33 0.09 12.29
N LEU A 84 6.61 1.35 12.63
CA LEU A 84 6.70 2.46 11.69
C LEU A 84 7.88 2.25 10.71
N LEU A 85 9.07 1.90 11.20
CA LEU A 85 10.22 1.54 10.37
C LEU A 85 9.93 0.36 9.43
N ALA A 86 9.22 -0.67 9.92
CA ALA A 86 8.81 -1.81 9.10
C ALA A 86 7.85 -1.38 7.98
N GLY A 87 6.90 -0.48 8.27
CA GLY A 87 6.01 0.10 7.27
C GLY A 87 6.75 0.92 6.20
N VAL A 88 7.69 1.77 6.61
CA VAL A 88 8.51 2.55 5.68
C VAL A 88 9.36 1.63 4.80
N ALA A 89 10.01 0.62 5.39
CA ALA A 89 10.80 -0.37 4.64
C ALA A 89 9.93 -1.10 3.62
N LEU A 90 8.73 -1.52 4.03
CA LEU A 90 7.77 -2.19 3.15
C LEU A 90 7.29 -1.26 2.02
N GLY A 91 7.08 0.03 2.32
CA GLY A 91 6.76 1.05 1.33
C GLY A 91 7.86 1.23 0.28
N ILE A 92 9.13 1.24 0.68
CA ILE A 92 10.29 1.32 -0.22
C ILE A 92 10.37 0.07 -1.12
N ILE A 93 10.19 -1.13 -0.54
CA ILE A 93 10.16 -2.39 -1.31
C ILE A 93 9.04 -2.34 -2.36
N CYS A 94 7.84 -1.90 -1.98
CA CYS A 94 6.73 -1.76 -2.92
C CYS A 94 7.01 -0.73 -4.01
N SER A 95 7.60 0.43 -3.68
CA SER A 95 8.02 1.42 -4.68
C SER A 95 9.02 0.83 -5.66
N ALA A 96 10.04 0.10 -5.19
CA ALA A 96 11.02 -0.54 -6.07
C ALA A 96 10.35 -1.55 -7.02
N LEU A 97 9.41 -2.37 -6.51
CA LEU A 97 8.62 -3.30 -7.32
C LEU A 97 7.75 -2.57 -8.35
N MET A 98 7.12 -1.45 -7.97
CA MET A 98 6.34 -0.64 -8.90
C MET A 98 7.20 -0.05 -10.01
N THR A 99 8.38 0.48 -9.67
CA THR A 99 9.31 1.03 -10.66
C THR A 99 9.76 -0.06 -11.63
N TRP A 100 10.16 -1.23 -11.12
CA TRP A 100 10.58 -2.35 -11.96
C TRP A 100 9.44 -2.90 -12.82
N GLY A 101 8.27 -3.16 -12.24
CA GLY A 101 7.12 -3.68 -12.98
C GLY A 101 6.56 -2.68 -14.00
N GLY A 102 6.57 -1.39 -13.67
CA GLY A 102 6.21 -0.32 -14.59
C GLY A 102 7.18 -0.21 -15.77
N LEU A 103 8.49 -0.40 -15.53
CA LEU A 103 9.49 -0.47 -16.59
C LEU A 103 9.25 -1.67 -17.51
N LEU A 104 8.97 -2.85 -16.95
CA LEU A 104 8.68 -4.05 -17.74
C LEU A 104 7.43 -3.87 -18.63
N LEU A 105 6.37 -3.25 -18.09
CA LEU A 105 5.17 -2.92 -18.84
C LEU A 105 5.40 -1.88 -19.96
N ASN A 106 6.47 -1.08 -19.88
CA ASN A 106 6.80 -0.11 -20.91
C ASN A 106 7.56 -0.73 -22.09
N ILE A 107 8.23 -1.87 -21.85
CA ILE A 107 9.09 -2.54 -22.83
C ILE A 107 8.36 -3.69 -23.55
N LEU A 108 7.28 -4.21 -22.96
CA LEU A 108 6.36 -5.21 -23.53
C LEU A 108 5.23 -4.56 -24.32
#